data_AF-A0A6B3SSH8-F1
#
_entry.id   AF-A0A6B3SSH8-F1
#
_cell.length_a   1.000
_cell.length_b   1.000
_cell.length_c   1.000
_cell.angle_alpha   90.00
_cell.angle_beta   90.00
_cell.angle_gamma   90.00
#
_symmetry.space_group_name_H-M   'P 1'
#
loop_
_entity.id
_entity.type
_entity.pdbx_description
1 polymer ?
#
loop_
_entity_poly.entity_id
_entity_poly.type
_entity_poly.pdbx_seq_one_letter_code
_entity_poly.pdbx_strand_id
1 'polypeptide(L)'
;MHNLERSCEPEGMIDIMVRDGRFERQFARAAVEEARFGAPSTEPVAIPDIDTSSNTVQTPDRRVNVVFSLKSPRIVVVGNLLSDDECDAMLAYTEQKLVRSPVVSDTDGSSAMHSHRTSRGAMLQRGETELVARIEARLAALMQWPVERGEGLQVLRYDHGNEYRPHYDWFNTEQPGPRKHLERGGQRFGTIVMYLSDVEKGGGTSFPKLGLEVQPKKGGAVFFANVDRYGAPDENTLHAGEPVVSGVKYIATKWVRERPYV
;
A
#
# COMPACT_ATOMS: atom_id res chain seq x y z
N MET A 1 29.76 16.15 9.72
CA MET A 1 29.64 15.61 8.34
C MET A 1 30.74 14.62 7.96
N HIS A 2 31.32 13.83 8.89
CA HIS A 2 32.38 12.85 8.55
C HIS A 2 32.16 11.45 9.18
N ASN A 3 30.96 11.17 9.71
CA ASN A 3 30.65 9.90 10.39
C ASN A 3 29.55 9.07 9.69
N LEU A 4 28.94 9.56 8.60
CA LEU A 4 27.88 8.86 7.86
C LEU A 4 28.42 7.83 6.83
N GLU A 5 29.73 7.83 6.57
CA GLU A 5 30.39 6.89 5.65
C GLU A 5 30.83 5.57 6.32
N ARG A 6 30.54 5.37 7.62
CA ARG A 6 31.11 4.28 8.43
C ARG A 6 30.15 3.16 8.83
N SER A 7 28.99 3.02 8.19
CA SER A 7 28.04 1.93 8.49
C SER A 7 27.66 1.86 9.98
N CYS A 8 27.56 3.00 10.66
CA CYS A 8 27.10 3.03 12.04
C CYS A 8 25.59 2.82 12.09
N GLU A 9 25.16 1.80 12.83
CA GLU A 9 23.75 1.55 13.11
C GLU A 9 23.12 2.78 13.80
N PRO A 10 21.92 3.23 13.38
CA PRO A 10 21.27 4.44 13.90
C PRO A 10 21.12 4.48 15.43
N GLU A 11 20.87 3.33 16.06
CA GLU A 11 20.75 3.24 17.52
C GLU A 11 22.11 3.50 18.20
N GLY A 12 23.22 3.08 17.58
CA GLY A 12 24.56 3.40 18.05
C GLY A 12 24.87 4.90 17.98
N MET A 13 24.35 5.60 16.96
CA MET A 13 24.46 7.06 16.89
C MET A 13 23.63 7.75 17.99
N ILE A 14 22.40 7.29 18.21
CA ILE A 14 21.52 7.80 19.27
C ILE A 14 22.17 7.59 20.65
N ASP A 15 22.68 6.39 20.92
CA ASP A 15 23.34 6.04 22.18
C ASP A 15 24.59 6.90 22.43
N ILE A 16 25.37 7.21 21.39
CA ILE A 16 26.49 8.16 21.48
C ILE A 16 26.00 9.57 21.82
N MET A 17 24.93 10.03 21.18
CA MET A 17 24.39 11.38 21.38
C MET A 17 23.82 11.58 22.79
N VAL A 18 23.20 10.56 23.38
CA VAL A 18 22.64 10.65 24.73
C VAL A 18 23.65 10.29 25.83
N ARG A 19 24.82 9.71 25.49
CA ARG A 19 25.78 9.12 26.44
C ARG A 19 26.21 10.05 27.57
N ASP A 20 26.39 11.32 27.25
CA ASP A 20 26.84 12.34 28.20
C ASP A 20 25.67 13.18 28.77
N GLY A 21 24.42 12.77 28.53
CA GLY A 21 23.22 13.50 28.96
C GLY A 21 23.00 14.85 28.26
N ARG A 22 23.75 15.15 27.20
CA ARG A 22 23.68 16.44 26.47
C ARG A 22 22.44 16.59 25.59
N PHE A 23 21.86 15.47 25.18
CA PHE A 23 20.67 15.44 24.35
C PHE A 23 19.68 14.45 24.94
N GLU A 24 18.39 14.81 24.96
CA GLU A 24 17.32 13.87 25.25
C GLU A 24 17.21 12.85 24.11
N ARG A 25 16.88 11.60 24.45
CA ARG A 25 16.83 10.49 23.46
C ARG A 25 15.86 10.78 22.30
N GLN A 26 14.75 11.47 22.57
CA GLN A 26 13.80 11.87 21.54
C GLN A 26 14.43 12.85 20.54
N PHE A 27 15.21 13.83 21.03
CA PHE A 27 15.91 14.78 20.19
C PHE A 27 17.03 14.12 19.38
N ALA A 28 17.80 13.22 20.01
CA ALA A 28 18.83 12.45 19.32
C ALA A 28 18.25 11.57 18.21
N ARG A 29 17.08 10.96 18.43
CA ARG A 29 16.33 10.22 17.40
C ARG A 29 15.93 11.11 16.24
N ALA A 30 15.27 12.24 16.53
CA ALA A 30 14.84 13.19 15.50
C ALA A 30 16.01 13.68 14.66
N ALA A 31 17.15 14.02 15.27
CA ALA A 31 18.34 14.47 14.55
C ALA A 31 19.03 13.38 13.72
N VAL A 32 19.03 12.12 14.19
CA VAL A 32 19.57 10.99 13.40
C VAL A 32 18.64 10.65 12.24
N GLU A 33 17.32 10.71 12.44
CA GLU A 33 16.35 10.52 11.36
C GLU A 33 16.41 11.68 10.35
N GLU A 34 16.50 12.94 10.80
CA GLU A 34 16.71 14.11 9.95
C GLU A 34 18.02 14.02 9.15
N ALA A 35 19.10 13.57 9.76
CA ALA A 35 20.37 13.38 9.05
C ALA A 35 20.34 12.23 8.03
N ARG A 36 19.42 11.26 8.18
CA ARG A 36 19.31 10.08 7.31
C ARG A 36 18.26 10.24 6.21
N PHE A 37 17.16 10.89 6.53
CA PHE A 37 15.96 11.00 5.69
C PHE A 37 15.63 12.45 5.33
N GLY A 38 16.35 13.43 5.88
CA GLY A 38 16.04 14.85 5.75
C GLY A 38 15.05 15.32 6.81
N ALA A 39 15.01 16.63 7.05
CA ALA A 39 13.97 17.23 7.89
C ALA A 39 12.59 16.99 7.25
N PRO A 40 11.50 16.94 8.05
CA PRO A 40 10.15 16.93 7.49
C PRO A 40 10.00 18.10 6.52
N SER A 41 9.69 17.80 5.26
CA SER A 41 9.55 18.82 4.22
C SER A 41 8.38 19.73 4.57
N THR A 42 8.60 21.04 4.57
CA THR A 42 7.51 22.03 4.61
C THR A 42 6.91 22.27 3.23
N GLU A 43 7.60 21.81 2.18
CA GLU A 43 7.14 21.89 0.80
C GLU A 43 6.34 20.64 0.42
N PRO A 44 5.19 20.78 -0.26
CA PRO A 44 4.44 19.65 -0.76
C PRO A 44 5.28 18.79 -1.71
N VAL A 45 5.14 17.47 -1.60
CA VAL A 45 5.77 16.50 -2.50
C VAL A 45 4.75 15.98 -3.50
N ALA A 46 5.24 15.46 -4.63
CA ALA A 46 4.39 14.71 -5.55
C ALA A 46 3.93 13.41 -4.86
N ILE A 47 2.62 13.19 -4.84
CA ILE A 47 1.99 11.95 -4.36
C ILE A 47 1.14 11.34 -5.48
N PRO A 48 0.94 10.02 -5.51
CA PRO A 48 -0.02 9.41 -6.43
C PRO A 48 -1.40 10.01 -6.18
N ASP A 49 -2.10 10.39 -7.25
CA ASP A 49 -3.45 10.93 -7.14
C ASP A 49 -4.31 10.58 -8.35
N ILE A 50 -5.59 10.37 -8.09
CA ILE A 50 -6.63 10.21 -9.11
C ILE A 50 -7.32 11.54 -9.30
N ASP A 51 -7.31 12.08 -10.52
CA ASP A 51 -8.03 13.31 -10.83
C ASP A 51 -9.53 13.13 -10.60
N THR A 52 -10.08 13.95 -9.71
CA THR A 52 -11.48 13.94 -9.28
C THR A 52 -12.20 15.23 -9.65
N SER A 53 -11.64 16.03 -10.57
CA SER A 53 -12.29 17.19 -11.17
C SER A 53 -13.40 16.82 -12.16
N SER A 54 -13.37 15.57 -12.64
CA SER A 54 -14.38 14.93 -13.49
C SER A 54 -14.91 13.66 -12.85
N ASN A 55 -16.14 13.26 -13.19
CA ASN A 55 -16.73 11.98 -12.77
C ASN A 55 -16.17 10.78 -13.54
N THR A 56 -15.31 11.02 -14.54
CA THR A 56 -14.61 9.97 -15.29
C THR A 56 -13.16 10.36 -15.57
N VAL A 57 -12.27 9.38 -15.56
CA VAL A 57 -10.85 9.51 -15.93
C VAL A 57 -10.59 8.62 -17.15
N GLN A 58 -10.00 9.20 -18.20
CA GLN A 58 -9.58 8.44 -19.38
C GLN A 58 -8.17 7.89 -19.14
N THR A 59 -8.04 6.56 -19.12
CA THR A 59 -6.77 5.84 -19.14
C THR A 59 -6.42 5.44 -20.58
N PRO A 60 -5.23 4.86 -20.85
CA PRO A 60 -4.80 4.52 -22.22
C PRO A 60 -5.78 3.60 -22.97
N ASP A 61 -6.52 2.76 -22.24
CA ASP A 61 -7.35 1.72 -22.80
C ASP A 61 -8.79 1.68 -22.23
N ARG A 62 -9.12 2.56 -21.27
CA ARG A 62 -10.38 2.48 -20.54
C ARG A 62 -10.87 3.84 -20.03
N ARG A 63 -12.20 3.99 -19.93
CA ARG A 63 -12.81 5.08 -19.18
C ARG A 63 -13.21 4.59 -17.79
N VAL A 64 -12.56 5.11 -16.77
CA VAL A 64 -12.78 4.77 -15.37
C VAL A 64 -13.75 5.77 -14.75
N ASN A 65 -14.70 5.29 -13.95
CA ASN A 65 -15.70 6.14 -13.30
C ASN A 65 -15.23 6.50 -11.89
N VAL A 66 -15.22 7.79 -11.53
CA VAL A 66 -15.01 8.24 -10.15
C VAL A 66 -16.35 8.17 -9.43
N VAL A 67 -16.44 7.34 -8.40
CA VAL A 67 -17.69 7.06 -7.67
C VAL A 67 -17.75 7.82 -6.34
N PHE A 68 -16.61 7.97 -5.68
CA PHE A 68 -16.48 8.68 -4.40
C PHE A 68 -15.10 9.31 -4.27
N SER A 69 -15.01 10.46 -3.59
CA SER A 69 -13.74 11.11 -3.25
C SER A 69 -13.82 11.75 -1.87
N LEU A 70 -12.97 11.28 -0.96
CA LEU A 70 -12.60 11.98 0.27
C LEU A 70 -11.30 12.74 0.02
N LYS A 71 -11.27 14.03 0.39
CA LYS A 71 -10.11 14.90 0.09
C LYS A 71 -8.99 14.77 1.11
N SER A 72 -9.30 14.52 2.39
CA SER A 72 -8.33 14.35 3.46
C SER A 72 -8.90 13.40 4.53
N PRO A 73 -8.28 12.24 4.78
CA PRO A 73 -7.21 11.63 3.96
C PRO A 73 -7.70 11.41 2.51
N ARG A 74 -6.75 11.32 1.57
CA ARG A 74 -7.10 11.15 0.15
C ARG A 74 -7.55 9.70 -0.10
N ILE A 75 -8.85 9.50 -0.29
CA ILE A 75 -9.47 8.21 -0.62
C ILE A 75 -10.37 8.39 -1.83
N VAL A 76 -10.24 7.54 -2.85
CA VAL A 76 -11.06 7.60 -4.06
C VAL A 76 -11.57 6.20 -4.40
N VAL A 77 -12.89 6.07 -4.57
CA VAL A 77 -13.50 4.83 -5.08
C VAL A 77 -13.76 5.01 -6.56
N VAL A 78 -13.33 4.02 -7.35
CA VAL A 78 -13.52 4.00 -8.79
C VAL A 78 -14.29 2.76 -9.23
N GLY A 79 -15.11 2.93 -10.26
CA GLY A 79 -15.81 1.85 -10.96
C GLY A 79 -15.30 1.69 -12.38
N ASN A 80 -15.61 0.55 -13.00
CA ASN A 80 -15.18 0.21 -14.36
C ASN A 80 -13.65 0.31 -14.54
N LEU A 81 -12.87 -0.05 -13.52
CA LEU A 81 -11.41 -0.09 -13.60
C LEU A 81 -10.93 -1.34 -14.33
N LEU A 82 -11.54 -2.49 -14.03
CA LEU A 82 -11.30 -3.78 -14.70
C LEU A 82 -12.60 -4.26 -15.35
N SER A 83 -12.50 -5.04 -16.43
CA SER A 83 -13.66 -5.75 -16.99
C SER A 83 -13.85 -7.07 -16.28
N ASP A 84 -15.04 -7.65 -16.41
CA ASP A 84 -15.30 -8.99 -15.91
C ASP A 84 -14.31 -9.99 -16.51
N ASP A 85 -14.02 -9.91 -17.80
CA ASP A 85 -13.01 -10.75 -18.47
C ASP A 85 -11.60 -10.58 -17.90
N GLU A 86 -11.19 -9.36 -17.53
CA GLU A 86 -9.88 -9.11 -16.93
C GLU A 86 -9.80 -9.66 -15.51
N CYS A 87 -10.89 -9.51 -14.73
CA CYS A 87 -11.00 -10.13 -13.43
C CYS A 87 -10.90 -11.66 -13.55
N ASP A 88 -11.70 -12.27 -14.43
CA ASP A 88 -11.76 -13.73 -14.58
C ASP A 88 -10.44 -14.30 -15.10
N ALA A 89 -9.79 -13.62 -16.05
CA ALA A 89 -8.46 -14.01 -16.54
C ALA A 89 -7.39 -13.90 -15.44
N MET A 90 -7.45 -12.88 -14.58
CA MET A 90 -6.53 -12.74 -13.45
C MET A 90 -6.74 -13.87 -12.42
N LEU A 91 -7.99 -14.22 -12.11
CA LEU A 91 -8.31 -15.32 -11.21
C LEU A 91 -7.83 -16.66 -11.78
N ALA A 92 -8.15 -16.95 -13.04
CA ALA A 92 -7.72 -18.19 -13.71
C ALA A 92 -6.19 -18.35 -13.71
N TYR A 93 -5.45 -17.25 -13.95
CA TYR A 93 -3.99 -17.26 -13.94
C TYR A 93 -3.39 -17.50 -12.54
N THR A 94 -4.05 -16.98 -11.50
CA THR A 94 -3.50 -16.98 -10.14
C THR A 94 -3.93 -18.14 -9.27
N GLU A 95 -5.04 -18.81 -9.59
CA GLU A 95 -5.64 -19.86 -8.74
C GLU A 95 -4.62 -20.95 -8.34
N GLN A 96 -3.76 -21.38 -9.27
CA GLN A 96 -2.73 -22.40 -9.01
C GLN A 96 -1.51 -21.87 -8.24
N LYS A 97 -1.35 -20.55 -8.13
CA LYS A 97 -0.24 -19.88 -7.44
C LYS A 97 -0.58 -19.49 -6.00
N LEU A 98 -1.85 -19.61 -5.59
CA LEU A 98 -2.32 -19.16 -4.28
C LEU A 98 -1.74 -20.02 -3.15
N VAL A 99 -0.88 -19.42 -2.35
CA VAL A 99 -0.36 -19.99 -1.09
C VAL A 99 -0.84 -19.17 0.10
N ARG A 100 -0.76 -19.69 1.33
CA ARG A 100 -1.14 -18.89 2.51
C ARG A 100 -0.32 -17.58 2.56
N SER A 101 -0.98 -16.45 2.78
CA SER A 101 -0.31 -15.14 2.72
C SER A 101 0.50 -14.88 4.00
N PRO A 102 1.79 -14.53 3.89
CA PRO A 102 2.57 -14.07 5.05
C PRO A 102 2.22 -12.62 5.43
N VAL A 103 2.59 -12.26 6.65
CA VAL A 103 2.64 -10.88 7.16
C VAL A 103 4.10 -10.50 7.34
N VAL A 104 4.46 -9.26 6.99
CA VAL A 104 5.81 -8.75 7.26
C VAL A 104 5.89 -8.43 8.75
N SER A 105 6.85 -9.04 9.42
CA SER A 105 7.14 -8.81 10.82
C SER A 105 7.80 -7.45 11.01
N ASP A 106 7.25 -6.62 11.89
CA ASP A 106 7.84 -5.32 12.17
C ASP A 106 9.17 -5.42 12.95
N THR A 107 9.41 -6.53 13.64
CA THR A 107 10.60 -6.70 14.49
C THR A 107 11.86 -7.03 13.70
N ASP A 108 11.75 -7.85 12.66
CA ASP A 108 12.90 -8.35 11.90
C ASP A 108 12.75 -8.23 10.37
N GLY A 109 11.60 -7.76 9.89
CA GLY A 109 11.29 -7.58 8.48
C GLY A 109 11.03 -8.89 7.74
N SER A 110 10.99 -10.02 8.46
CA SER A 110 10.77 -11.34 7.89
C SER A 110 9.29 -11.55 7.53
N SER A 111 9.04 -12.34 6.49
CA SER A 111 7.69 -12.77 6.14
C SER A 111 7.31 -13.98 6.99
N ALA A 112 6.37 -13.82 7.92
CA ALA A 112 5.90 -14.88 8.81
C ALA A 112 4.41 -15.16 8.63
N MET A 113 3.99 -16.42 8.83
CA MET A 113 2.57 -16.78 8.88
C MET A 113 1.98 -16.25 10.19
N HIS A 114 1.05 -15.31 10.13
CA HIS A 114 0.43 -14.74 11.32
C HIS A 114 -1.09 -14.89 11.30
N SER A 115 -1.69 -15.05 12.49
CA SER A 115 -3.15 -15.04 12.68
C SER A 115 -3.83 -13.72 12.30
N HIS A 116 -3.09 -12.61 12.13
CA HIS A 116 -3.66 -11.31 11.75
C HIS A 116 -4.15 -11.26 10.29
N ARG A 117 -3.69 -12.20 9.45
CA ARG A 117 -4.09 -12.33 8.05
C ARG A 117 -4.30 -13.80 7.72
N THR A 118 -5.53 -14.14 7.33
CA THR A 118 -5.91 -15.53 7.06
C THR A 118 -6.18 -15.82 5.59
N SER A 119 -5.78 -14.92 4.69
CA SER A 119 -5.93 -15.08 3.24
C SER A 119 -4.94 -16.08 2.62
N ARG A 120 -5.27 -16.50 1.40
CA ARG A 120 -4.29 -17.05 0.44
C ARG A 120 -3.94 -15.97 -0.59
N GLY A 121 -2.73 -15.98 -1.13
CA GLY A 121 -2.30 -15.01 -2.12
C GLY A 121 -1.19 -15.48 -3.03
N ALA A 122 -1.06 -14.77 -4.14
CA ALA A 122 0.02 -14.89 -5.11
C ALA A 122 0.63 -13.49 -5.32
N MET A 123 1.96 -13.41 -5.32
CA MET A 123 2.69 -12.21 -5.71
C MET A 123 3.11 -12.36 -7.16
N LEU A 124 2.69 -11.45 -8.02
CA LEU A 124 3.07 -11.40 -9.43
C LEU A 124 4.22 -10.43 -9.60
N GLN A 125 5.14 -10.72 -10.51
CA GLN A 125 6.13 -9.76 -10.96
C GLN A 125 5.47 -8.65 -11.80
N ARG A 126 6.09 -7.46 -11.81
CA ARG A 126 5.67 -6.37 -12.68
C ARG A 126 5.76 -6.83 -14.14
N GLY A 127 4.68 -6.65 -14.90
CA GLY A 127 4.59 -7.10 -16.28
C GLY A 127 4.69 -8.62 -16.48
N GLU A 128 4.40 -9.45 -15.47
CA GLU A 128 4.54 -10.92 -15.56
C GLU A 128 3.73 -11.55 -16.71
N THR A 129 2.60 -10.93 -17.08
CA THR A 129 1.82 -11.27 -18.26
C THR A 129 1.39 -10.00 -19.00
N GLU A 130 0.97 -10.13 -20.26
CA GLU A 130 0.42 -8.99 -21.02
C GLU A 130 -0.81 -8.36 -20.35
N LEU A 131 -1.65 -9.18 -19.71
CA LEU A 131 -2.78 -8.72 -18.90
C LEU A 131 -2.30 -7.85 -17.72
N VAL A 132 -1.30 -8.35 -16.97
CA VAL A 132 -0.71 -7.62 -15.83
C VAL A 132 -0.09 -6.31 -16.31
N ALA A 133 0.72 -6.34 -17.37
CA ALA A 133 1.37 -5.16 -17.92
C ALA A 133 0.35 -4.09 -18.36
N ARG A 134 -0.75 -4.50 -19.02
CA ARG A 134 -1.84 -3.60 -19.43
C ARG A 134 -2.54 -2.96 -18.23
N ILE A 135 -2.86 -3.76 -17.20
CA ILE A 135 -3.48 -3.24 -15.97
C ILE A 135 -2.52 -2.29 -15.26
N GLU A 136 -1.24 -2.60 -15.15
CA GLU A 136 -0.26 -1.73 -14.51
C GLU A 136 -0.07 -0.40 -15.24
N ALA A 137 -0.06 -0.41 -16.58
CA ALA A 137 -0.03 0.82 -17.38
C ALA A 137 -1.30 1.67 -17.16
N ARG A 138 -2.47 1.04 -17.05
CA ARG A 138 -3.74 1.69 -16.71
C ARG A 138 -3.68 2.34 -15.33
N LEU A 139 -3.18 1.61 -14.33
CA LEU A 139 -3.03 2.08 -12.95
C LEU A 139 -2.06 3.27 -12.86
N ALA A 140 -0.94 3.21 -13.58
CA ALA A 140 0.04 4.29 -13.63
C ALA A 140 -0.56 5.59 -14.21
N ALA A 141 -1.33 5.49 -15.30
CA ALA A 141 -2.03 6.64 -15.86
C ALA A 141 -3.12 7.17 -14.92
N LEU A 142 -3.88 6.27 -14.28
CA LEU A 142 -4.96 6.65 -13.37
C LEU A 142 -4.46 7.41 -12.14
N MET A 143 -3.37 6.95 -11.52
CA MET A 143 -2.77 7.54 -10.32
C MET A 143 -1.71 8.61 -10.64
N GLN A 144 -1.47 8.90 -11.92
CA GLN A 144 -0.42 9.80 -12.40
C GLN A 144 0.96 9.47 -11.80
N TRP A 145 1.27 8.16 -11.72
CA TRP A 145 2.45 7.66 -11.03
C TRP A 145 3.19 6.62 -11.90
N PRO A 146 4.52 6.71 -12.09
CA PRO A 146 5.24 5.81 -12.99
C PRO A 146 5.12 4.32 -12.61
N VAL A 147 5.01 3.45 -13.63
CA VAL A 147 4.93 1.98 -13.46
C VAL A 147 6.12 1.43 -12.67
N GLU A 148 7.31 2.02 -12.87
CA GLU A 148 8.56 1.61 -12.23
C GLU A 148 8.53 1.83 -10.72
N ARG A 149 7.68 2.74 -10.24
CA ARG A 149 7.46 2.96 -8.81
C ARG A 149 6.40 2.03 -8.24
N GLY A 150 5.84 1.10 -9.00
CA GLY A 150 4.90 0.11 -8.52
C GLY A 150 5.59 -1.19 -8.09
N GLU A 151 5.19 -1.73 -6.94
CA GLU A 151 5.44 -3.14 -6.59
C GLU A 151 4.68 -4.09 -7.52
N GLY A 152 4.99 -5.38 -7.50
CA GLY A 152 4.18 -6.39 -8.18
C GLY A 152 2.72 -6.43 -7.69
N LEU A 153 1.81 -6.95 -8.51
CA LEU A 153 0.42 -7.16 -8.08
C LEU A 153 0.35 -8.31 -7.06
N GLN A 154 -0.29 -8.05 -5.93
CA GLN A 154 -0.63 -9.10 -4.97
C GLN A 154 -2.10 -9.50 -5.11
N VAL A 155 -2.35 -10.70 -5.62
CA VAL A 155 -3.70 -11.27 -5.70
C VAL A 155 -3.99 -12.07 -4.44
N LEU A 156 -5.19 -11.89 -3.88
CA LEU A 156 -5.59 -12.45 -2.59
C LEU A 156 -6.97 -13.04 -2.67
N ARG A 157 -7.16 -14.15 -1.96
CA ARG A 157 -8.42 -14.85 -1.77
C ARG A 157 -8.75 -14.91 -0.28
N TYR A 158 -9.97 -14.52 0.07
CA TYR A 158 -10.56 -14.64 1.40
C TYR A 158 -11.80 -15.53 1.29
N ASP A 159 -11.75 -16.68 1.95
CA ASP A 159 -12.90 -17.57 2.11
C ASP A 159 -13.75 -17.13 3.33
N HIS A 160 -14.86 -17.82 3.60
CA HIS A 160 -15.74 -17.51 4.73
C HIS A 160 -14.96 -17.34 6.05
N GLY A 161 -15.21 -16.24 6.75
CA GLY A 161 -14.58 -15.86 8.02
C GLY A 161 -13.14 -15.38 7.91
N ASN A 162 -12.52 -15.39 6.72
CA ASN A 162 -11.20 -14.81 6.56
C ASN A 162 -11.26 -13.29 6.60
N GLU A 163 -10.26 -12.69 7.23
CA GLU A 163 -10.12 -11.25 7.42
C GLU A 163 -8.66 -10.81 7.24
N TYR A 164 -8.47 -9.49 7.20
CA TYR A 164 -7.19 -8.87 7.49
C TYR A 164 -7.42 -7.76 8.50
N ARG A 165 -6.88 -7.92 9.71
CA ARG A 165 -7.04 -6.97 10.80
C ARG A 165 -6.50 -5.57 10.45
N PRO A 166 -6.95 -4.53 11.17
CA PRO A 166 -6.49 -3.15 10.96
C PRO A 166 -4.96 -3.04 10.90
N HIS A 167 -4.45 -2.44 9.84
CA HIS A 167 -3.04 -2.24 9.60
C HIS A 167 -2.80 -1.00 8.72
N TYR A 168 -1.53 -0.63 8.61
CA TYR A 168 -1.05 0.37 7.67
C TYR A 168 -0.29 -0.29 6.53
N ASP A 169 -0.38 0.30 5.35
CA ASP A 169 0.45 -0.12 4.22
C ASP A 169 1.79 0.60 4.17
N TRP A 170 1.90 1.77 4.80
CA TRP A 170 3.18 2.44 4.98
C TRP A 170 4.04 1.72 6.04
N PHE A 171 5.33 1.86 5.89
CA PHE A 171 6.34 1.27 6.75
C PHE A 171 6.63 2.16 7.95
N ASN A 172 6.51 1.63 9.17
CA ASN A 172 6.90 2.35 10.38
C ASN A 172 8.44 2.39 10.50
N THR A 173 9.05 3.57 10.35
CA THR A 173 10.51 3.75 10.36
C THR A 173 11.14 3.63 11.75
N GLU A 174 10.33 3.71 12.81
CA GLU A 174 10.79 3.51 14.20
C GLU A 174 11.14 2.04 14.48
N GLN A 175 10.62 1.11 13.68
CA GLN A 175 10.88 -0.31 13.82
C GLN A 175 12.03 -0.77 12.92
N PRO A 176 12.91 -1.68 13.39
CA PRO A 176 14.06 -2.11 12.61
C PRO A 176 13.70 -2.97 11.39
N GLY A 177 12.63 -3.77 11.45
CA GLY A 177 12.20 -4.65 10.36
C GLY A 177 11.86 -3.93 9.05
N PRO A 178 11.06 -2.84 9.10
CA PRO A 178 10.71 -2.06 7.92
C PRO A 178 11.89 -1.38 7.18
N ARG A 179 13.05 -1.20 7.84
CA ARG A 179 14.21 -0.51 7.23
C ARG A 179 14.67 -1.15 5.92
N LYS A 180 14.70 -2.49 5.84
CA LYS A 180 15.09 -3.21 4.62
C LYS A 180 14.12 -3.00 3.47
N HIS A 181 12.84 -2.77 3.78
CA HIS A 181 11.81 -2.50 2.77
C HIS A 181 11.94 -1.08 2.21
N LEU A 182 12.41 -0.11 3.00
CA LEU A 182 12.62 1.28 2.56
C LEU A 182 13.78 1.42 1.56
N GLU A 183 14.77 0.52 1.61
CA GLU A 183 15.89 0.49 0.67
C GLU A 183 15.40 0.21 -0.77
N ARG A 184 14.31 -0.55 -0.91
CA ARG A 184 13.71 -0.90 -2.20
C ARG A 184 12.49 -0.02 -2.49
N GLY A 185 12.73 1.16 -3.04
CA GLY A 185 11.66 2.06 -3.49
C GLY A 185 11.20 3.11 -2.46
N GLY A 186 11.81 3.21 -1.27
CA GLY A 186 11.43 4.23 -0.27
C GLY A 186 10.17 3.86 0.51
N GLN A 187 9.32 4.84 0.84
CA GLN A 187 8.02 4.59 1.48
C GLN A 187 6.96 4.14 0.46
N ARG A 188 5.88 3.48 0.91
CA ARG A 188 4.66 3.28 0.10
C ARG A 188 3.82 4.55 0.17
N PHE A 189 3.66 5.25 -0.95
CA PHE A 189 2.93 6.51 -1.05
C PHE A 189 1.45 6.32 -1.33
N GLY A 190 1.05 5.17 -1.86
CA GLY A 190 -0.37 4.88 -2.09
C GLY A 190 -0.63 3.40 -2.29
N THR A 191 -1.90 3.05 -2.11
CA THR A 191 -2.43 1.71 -2.30
C THR A 191 -3.66 1.79 -3.19
N ILE A 192 -3.79 0.87 -4.13
CA ILE A 192 -5.06 0.59 -4.78
C ILE A 192 -5.44 -0.88 -4.61
N VAL A 193 -6.63 -1.10 -4.06
CA VAL A 193 -7.26 -2.41 -3.87
C VAL A 193 -8.34 -2.57 -4.91
N MET A 194 -8.13 -3.50 -5.84
CA MET A 194 -9.05 -3.83 -6.93
C MET A 194 -9.88 -5.05 -6.56
N TYR A 195 -11.20 -4.99 -6.72
CA TYR A 195 -12.09 -6.09 -6.42
C TYR A 195 -12.28 -6.98 -7.65
N LEU A 196 -11.89 -8.25 -7.54
CA LEU A 196 -11.93 -9.22 -8.64
C LEU A 196 -13.17 -10.11 -8.60
N SER A 197 -13.92 -10.09 -7.50
CA SER A 197 -15.20 -10.78 -7.36
C SER A 197 -16.24 -9.87 -6.69
N ASP A 198 -17.51 -10.15 -6.97
CA ASP A 198 -18.61 -9.69 -6.12
C ASP A 198 -18.64 -10.58 -4.86
N VAL A 199 -18.94 -9.97 -3.72
CA VAL A 199 -19.08 -10.67 -2.43
C VAL A 199 -20.51 -10.48 -1.95
N GLU A 200 -21.17 -11.59 -1.62
CA GLU A 200 -22.59 -11.55 -1.25
C GLU A 200 -22.82 -10.83 0.08
N LYS A 201 -21.95 -11.07 1.08
CA LYS A 201 -22.03 -10.42 2.39
C LYS A 201 -20.67 -10.29 3.08
N GLY A 202 -20.41 -9.13 3.68
CA GLY A 202 -19.14 -8.84 4.35
C GLY A 202 -18.00 -8.58 3.37
N GLY A 203 -16.75 -8.71 3.81
CA GLY A 203 -15.60 -8.53 2.92
C GLY A 203 -15.31 -7.08 2.51
N GLY A 204 -15.91 -6.09 3.18
CA GLY A 204 -15.61 -4.67 2.96
C GLY A 204 -14.13 -4.33 3.19
N THR A 205 -13.70 -3.20 2.62
CA THR A 205 -12.44 -2.54 3.00
C THR A 205 -12.80 -1.39 3.94
N SER A 206 -12.53 -1.55 5.23
CA SER A 206 -12.91 -0.57 6.25
C SER A 206 -11.76 0.36 6.60
N PHE A 207 -12.08 1.60 6.95
CA PHE A 207 -11.19 2.61 7.50
C PHE A 207 -11.75 3.01 8.88
N PRO A 208 -11.44 2.26 9.93
CA PRO A 208 -12.14 2.37 11.23
C PRO A 208 -12.03 3.75 11.87
N LYS A 209 -10.91 4.47 11.70
CA LYS A 209 -10.75 5.84 12.22
C LYS A 209 -11.70 6.86 11.56
N LEU A 210 -12.21 6.54 10.37
CA LEU A 210 -13.09 7.40 9.58
C LEU A 210 -14.56 6.96 9.62
N GLY A 211 -14.86 5.78 10.17
CA GLY A 211 -16.19 5.17 10.07
C GLY A 211 -16.61 4.88 8.62
N LEU A 212 -15.64 4.69 7.72
CA LEU A 212 -15.86 4.45 6.29
C LEU A 212 -15.66 2.96 5.99
N GLU A 213 -16.53 2.38 5.15
CA GLU A 213 -16.35 1.04 4.59
C GLU A 213 -16.70 1.04 3.11
N VAL A 214 -15.80 0.48 2.29
CA VAL A 214 -16.02 0.30 0.85
C VAL A 214 -16.41 -1.14 0.58
N GLN A 215 -17.63 -1.33 0.08
CA GLN A 215 -18.12 -2.66 -0.29
C GLN A 215 -17.42 -3.16 -1.57
N PRO A 216 -17.07 -4.46 -1.64
CA PRO A 216 -16.44 -5.04 -2.81
C PRO A 216 -17.43 -5.12 -3.97
N LYS A 217 -17.06 -4.52 -5.09
CA LYS A 217 -17.82 -4.61 -6.35
C LYS A 217 -16.87 -5.00 -7.47
N LYS A 218 -17.12 -6.13 -8.14
CA LYS A 218 -16.26 -6.66 -9.21
C LYS A 218 -15.94 -5.56 -10.24
N GLY A 219 -14.66 -5.44 -10.59
CA GLY A 219 -14.15 -4.44 -11.52
C GLY A 219 -14.00 -3.02 -10.96
N GLY A 220 -14.45 -2.77 -9.73
CA GLY A 220 -14.21 -1.54 -9.00
C GLY A 220 -12.92 -1.60 -8.17
N ALA A 221 -12.53 -0.46 -7.61
CA ALA A 221 -11.38 -0.37 -6.72
C ALA A 221 -11.51 0.79 -5.73
N VAL A 222 -10.74 0.70 -4.63
CA VAL A 222 -10.47 1.82 -3.74
C VAL A 222 -8.99 2.17 -3.78
N PHE A 223 -8.70 3.43 -4.07
CA PHE A 223 -7.38 4.02 -3.94
C PHE A 223 -7.33 4.87 -2.67
N PHE A 224 -6.20 4.83 -1.97
CA PHE A 224 -5.90 5.77 -0.89
C PHE A 224 -4.41 6.13 -0.89
N ALA A 225 -4.12 7.40 -0.66
CA ALA A 225 -2.75 7.84 -0.42
C ALA A 225 -2.36 7.44 1.00
N ASN A 226 -1.21 6.79 1.15
CA ASN A 226 -0.69 6.32 2.44
C ASN A 226 0.06 7.41 3.21
N VAL A 227 0.26 8.56 2.56
CA VAL A 227 1.00 9.71 3.08
C VAL A 227 0.18 10.98 2.92
N ASP A 228 0.45 11.97 3.75
CA ASP A 228 -0.07 13.32 3.61
C ASP A 228 0.58 14.08 2.43
N ARG A 229 0.19 15.34 2.23
CA ARG A 229 0.73 16.18 1.14
C ARG A 229 2.22 16.50 1.27
N TYR A 230 2.82 16.22 2.43
CA TYR A 230 4.23 16.43 2.73
C TYR A 230 5.04 15.13 2.65
N GLY A 231 4.38 14.00 2.35
CA GLY A 231 5.01 12.69 2.24
C GLY A 231 5.13 11.96 3.59
N ALA A 232 4.57 12.50 4.67
CA ALA A 232 4.57 11.84 5.97
C ALA A 232 3.47 10.77 6.04
N PRO A 233 3.71 9.60 6.66
CA PRO A 233 2.69 8.57 6.84
C PRO A 233 1.39 9.11 7.44
N ASP A 234 0.25 8.82 6.82
CA ASP A 234 -1.06 9.30 7.28
C ASP A 234 -1.73 8.24 8.16
N GLU A 235 -1.82 8.54 9.45
CA GLU A 235 -2.45 7.71 10.48
C GLU A 235 -3.95 7.46 10.23
N ASN A 236 -4.63 8.27 9.43
CA ASN A 236 -6.05 8.10 9.09
C ASN A 236 -6.29 7.04 8.02
N THR A 237 -5.21 6.49 7.45
CA THR A 237 -5.26 5.41 6.44
C THR A 237 -5.25 4.02 7.06
N LEU A 238 -5.38 3.91 8.39
CA LEU A 238 -5.58 2.63 9.06
C LEU A 238 -6.77 1.94 8.42
N HIS A 239 -6.56 0.74 7.89
CA HIS A 239 -7.59 0.02 7.15
C HIS A 239 -7.55 -1.47 7.41
N ALA A 240 -8.67 -2.14 7.13
CA ALA A 240 -8.85 -3.57 7.34
C ALA A 240 -9.64 -4.21 6.18
N GLY A 241 -9.47 -5.52 6.02
CA GLY A 241 -10.36 -6.35 5.24
C GLY A 241 -11.35 -7.03 6.17
N GLU A 242 -12.60 -6.56 6.17
CA GLU A 242 -13.66 -7.11 7.02
C GLU A 242 -13.90 -8.59 6.72
N PRO A 243 -14.35 -9.39 7.71
CA PRO A 243 -14.65 -10.81 7.52
C PRO A 243 -15.63 -11.04 6.36
N VAL A 244 -15.33 -12.02 5.51
CA VAL A 244 -16.30 -12.52 4.54
C VAL A 244 -17.37 -13.33 5.25
N VAL A 245 -18.64 -12.96 5.07
CA VAL A 245 -19.78 -13.65 5.70
C VAL A 245 -20.48 -14.58 4.72
N SER A 246 -20.58 -14.22 3.44
CA SER A 246 -21.07 -15.11 2.37
C SER A 246 -20.39 -14.79 1.04
N GLY A 247 -20.16 -15.82 0.23
CA GLY A 247 -19.38 -15.74 -1.00
C GLY A 247 -17.87 -15.89 -0.79
N VAL A 248 -17.08 -15.46 -1.78
CA VAL A 248 -15.62 -15.49 -1.76
C VAL A 248 -15.10 -14.14 -2.25
N LYS A 249 -14.23 -13.50 -1.47
CA LYS A 249 -13.60 -12.23 -1.84
C LYS A 249 -12.27 -12.49 -2.52
N TYR A 250 -12.14 -11.97 -3.73
CA TYR A 250 -10.87 -11.85 -4.42
C TYR A 250 -10.51 -10.38 -4.63
N ILE A 251 -9.25 -10.05 -4.35
CA ILE A 251 -8.71 -8.72 -4.62
C ILE A 251 -7.34 -8.81 -5.28
N ALA A 252 -6.98 -7.79 -6.06
CA ALA A 252 -5.61 -7.50 -6.45
C ALA A 252 -5.18 -6.17 -5.81
N THR A 253 -4.06 -6.18 -5.12
CA THR A 253 -3.49 -4.99 -4.47
C THR A 253 -2.25 -4.54 -5.22
N LYS A 254 -2.15 -3.23 -5.46
CA LYS A 254 -0.94 -2.58 -5.98
C LYS A 254 -0.50 -1.53 -4.98
N TRP A 255 0.72 -1.67 -4.48
CA TRP A 255 1.39 -0.62 -3.73
C TRP A 255 2.28 0.20 -4.65
N VAL A 256 2.22 1.53 -4.52
CA VAL A 256 3.10 2.45 -5.23
C VAL A 256 4.05 3.12 -4.26
N ARG A 257 5.29 3.23 -4.68
CA ARG A 257 6.47 3.60 -3.90
C ARG A 257 6.90 5.02 -4.20
N GLU A 258 7.61 5.63 -3.27
CA GLU A 258 8.21 6.95 -3.40
C GLU A 258 9.22 7.00 -4.57
N ARG A 259 10.05 5.97 -4.70
CA ARG A 259 11.15 5.84 -5.68
C ARG A 259 10.96 4.58 -6.53
N PRO A 260 11.69 4.44 -7.66
CA PRO A 260 11.63 3.23 -8.47
C PRO A 260 11.85 1.97 -7.62
N TYR A 261 10.98 0.97 -7.82
CA TYR A 261 11.00 -0.31 -7.12
C TYR A 261 11.78 -1.34 -7.95
N VAL A 262 12.92 -1.76 -7.39
CA VAL A 262 13.89 -2.71 -7.98
C VAL A 262 14.13 -3.88 -7.03
#